data_AF-A0A015K9A5-F1
#
_entry.id   AF-A0A015K9A5-F1
#
_cell.length_a   1.000
_cell.length_b   1.000
_cell.length_c   1.000
_cell.angle_alpha   90.00
_cell.angle_beta   90.00
_cell.angle_gamma   90.00
#
_symmetry.space_group_name_H-M   'P 1'
#
loop_
_entity.id
_entity.type
_entity.pdbx_description
1 polymer ?
#
loop_
_entity_poly.entity_id
_entity_poly.type
_entity_poly.pdbx_seq_one_letter_code
_entity_poly.pdbx_strand_id
1 'polypeptide(L)' 'MVALEGGTYTISTSSGQAAQFVAISTICSVGNNIISTSCLYGGTYIQLKVTISKLGSISNSFKVMIQKNSLD' A
#
# COMPACT_ATOMS: atom_id res chain seq x y z
N MET A 1 8.66 -7.43 17.86
CA MET A 1 9.08 -6.99 16.52
C MET A 1 10.04 -5.82 16.58
N VAL A 2 9.74 -4.71 17.29
CA VAL A 2 10.64 -3.57 17.58
C VAL A 2 12.12 -3.95 17.72
N ALA A 3 12.46 -4.84 18.67
CA ALA A 3 13.84 -5.23 18.92
C ALA A 3 14.50 -6.09 17.82
N LEU A 4 13.71 -6.77 16.99
CA LEU A 4 14.19 -7.65 15.91
C LEU A 4 14.34 -6.89 14.58
N GLU A 5 13.46 -5.92 14.33
CA GLU A 5 13.47 -5.09 13.12
C GLU A 5 14.24 -3.77 13.29
N GLY A 6 14.78 -3.50 14.50
CA GLY A 6 15.53 -2.29 14.81
C GLY A 6 14.71 -0.99 14.76
N GLY A 7 13.38 -1.07 14.80
CA GLY A 7 12.48 0.08 14.69
C GLY A 7 12.20 0.74 16.05
N THR A 8 11.87 2.04 16.05
CA THR A 8 11.58 2.81 17.28
C THR A 8 10.18 2.53 17.85
N TYR A 9 9.22 2.16 16.99
CA TYR A 9 7.83 1.89 17.36
C TYR A 9 7.27 0.73 16.52
N THR A 10 6.27 -0.01 17.02
CA THR A 10 5.55 -1.04 16.25
C THR A 10 4.06 -0.97 16.57
N ILE A 11 3.23 -1.14 15.54
CA ILE A 11 1.79 -1.29 15.67
C ILE A 11 1.40 -2.74 15.40
N SER A 12 0.51 -3.31 16.22
CA SER A 12 -0.07 -4.63 15.99
C SER A 12 -1.40 -4.48 15.28
N THR A 13 -1.54 -5.07 14.10
CA THR A 13 -2.79 -5.03 13.31
C THR A 13 -3.42 -6.42 13.26
N SER A 14 -4.73 -6.48 13.04
CA SER A 14 -5.48 -7.75 12.97
C SER A 14 -5.09 -8.63 11.77
N SER A 15 -4.45 -8.07 10.75
CA SER A 15 -4.00 -8.78 9.54
C SER A 15 -2.89 -8.00 8.83
N GLY A 16 -2.08 -8.70 8.03
CA GLY A 16 -1.05 -8.08 7.18
C GLY A 16 -1.61 -7.12 6.13
N GLN A 17 -2.82 -7.40 5.60
CA GLN A 17 -3.52 -6.48 4.69
C GLN A 17 -3.94 -5.18 5.39
N ALA A 18 -4.32 -5.26 6.66
CA ALA A 18 -4.62 -4.07 7.47
C ALA A 18 -3.35 -3.28 7.80
N ALA A 19 -2.23 -3.94 8.09
CA ALA A 19 -0.95 -3.27 8.33
C ALA A 19 -0.50 -2.44 7.12
N GLN A 20 -0.56 -3.03 5.91
CA GLN A 20 -0.25 -2.34 4.65
C GLN A 20 -1.19 -1.16 4.40
N PHE A 21 -2.49 -1.34 4.70
CA PHE A 21 -3.47 -0.28 4.56
C PHE A 21 -3.18 0.92 5.46
N VAL A 22 -2.92 0.67 6.75
CA VAL A 22 -2.61 1.71 7.74
C VAL A 22 -1.33 2.44 7.36
N ALA A 23 -0.28 1.72 6.93
CA ALA A 23 0.97 2.34 6.50
C ALA A 23 0.75 3.30 5.32
N ILE A 24 0.02 2.85 4.28
CA ILE A 24 -0.25 3.68 3.10
C ILE A 24 -1.16 4.85 3.43
N SER A 25 -2.23 4.64 4.20
CA SER A 25 -3.15 5.71 4.59
C SER A 25 -2.52 6.76 5.50
N THR A 26 -1.46 6.40 6.24
CA THR A 26 -0.73 7.32 7.12
C THR A 26 0.25 8.19 6.32
N ILE A 27 0.87 7.64 5.29
CA ILE A 27 1.95 8.30 4.54
C ILE A 27 1.43 8.97 3.27
N CYS A 28 0.44 8.39 2.59
CA CYS A 28 -0.07 8.86 1.32
C CYS A 28 -1.36 9.67 1.52
N SER A 29 -1.38 10.86 0.93
CA SER A 29 -2.55 11.72 0.82
C SER A 29 -3.04 11.79 -0.62
N VAL A 30 -4.24 12.35 -0.77
CA VAL A 30 -4.88 12.65 -2.04
C VAL A 30 -3.92 13.35 -3.00
N GLY A 31 -3.79 12.82 -4.21
CA GLY A 31 -2.86 13.32 -5.23
C GLY A 31 -1.45 12.70 -5.18
N ASN A 32 -1.14 11.85 -4.20
CA ASN A 32 0.12 11.09 -4.21
C ASN A 32 0.06 9.88 -5.15
N ASN A 33 1.22 9.55 -5.71
CA ASN A 33 1.38 8.53 -6.73
C ASN A 33 2.09 7.33 -6.11
N ILE A 34 1.41 6.20 -5.98
CA ILE A 34 1.93 4.99 -5.34
C ILE A 34 2.46 4.08 -6.44
N ILE A 35 3.77 3.81 -6.40
CA ILE A 35 4.42 2.88 -7.34
C ILE A 35 4.60 1.55 -6.62
N SER A 36 4.11 0.48 -7.21
CA SER A 36 4.27 -0.87 -6.68
C SER A 36 4.72 -1.87 -7.74
N THR A 37 5.34 -2.96 -7.32
CA THR A 37 5.88 -3.98 -8.23
C THR A 37 4.78 -4.95 -8.70
N SER A 38 4.91 -5.50 -9.90
CA SER A 38 3.97 -6.51 -10.43
C SER A 38 4.07 -7.88 -9.76
N CYS A 39 5.18 -8.17 -9.08
CA CYS A 39 5.41 -9.38 -8.27
C CYS A 39 4.73 -9.29 -6.89
N LEU A 40 3.50 -8.77 -6.83
CA LEU A 40 2.72 -8.75 -5.60
C LEU A 40 1.79 -9.95 -5.54
N TYR A 41 1.55 -10.43 -4.32
CA TYR A 41 0.49 -11.41 -4.06
C TYR A 41 -0.85 -10.89 -4.61
N GLY A 42 -1.64 -11.75 -5.25
CA GLY A 42 -2.88 -11.35 -5.92
C GLY A 42 -3.86 -10.58 -5.03
N GLY A 43 -3.93 -10.91 -3.73
CA GLY A 43 -4.73 -10.18 -2.76
C GLY A 43 -4.24 -8.74 -2.54
N THR A 44 -2.92 -8.52 -2.46
CA THR A 44 -2.31 -7.20 -2.32
C THR A 44 -2.48 -6.37 -3.58
N TYR A 45 -2.38 -6.99 -4.76
CA TYR A 45 -2.69 -6.35 -6.03
C TYR A 45 -4.14 -5.84 -6.07
N ILE A 46 -5.10 -6.66 -5.65
CA ILE A 46 -6.52 -6.28 -5.59
C ILE A 46 -6.74 -5.17 -4.56
N GLN A 47 -6.10 -5.26 -3.39
CA GLN A 47 -6.22 -4.24 -2.35
C GLN A 47 -5.70 -2.87 -2.82
N LEU A 48 -4.52 -2.82 -3.44
CA LEU A 48 -3.96 -1.57 -3.98
C LEU A 48 -4.80 -1.03 -5.13
N LYS A 49 -5.23 -1.90 -6.06
CA LYS A 49 -5.98 -1.50 -7.26
C LYS A 49 -7.40 -1.05 -6.95
N VAL A 50 -8.11 -1.75 -6.06
CA VAL A 50 -9.54 -1.53 -5.82
C VAL A 50 -9.74 -0.71 -4.55
N THR A 51 -9.25 -1.17 -3.40
CA THR A 51 -9.53 -0.54 -2.10
C THR A 51 -8.89 0.84 -1.99
N ILE A 52 -7.60 0.97 -2.34
CA ILE A 52 -6.88 2.24 -2.23
C ILE A 52 -7.31 3.24 -3.32
N SER A 53 -7.53 2.79 -4.56
CA SER A 53 -8.10 3.66 -5.61
C SER A 53 -9.46 4.24 -5.20
N LYS A 54 -10.32 3.47 -4.53
CA LYS A 54 -11.65 3.95 -4.11
C LYS A 54 -11.58 5.02 -3.04
N LEU A 55 -10.59 4.99 -2.16
CA LEU A 55 -10.36 6.04 -1.16
C LEU A 55 -9.90 7.35 -1.80
N GLY A 56 -9.19 7.28 -2.93
CA GLY A 56 -8.82 8.46 -3.70
C GLY A 56 -9.84 8.96 -4.70
N SER A 57 -10.89 8.20 -5.01
CA SER A 57 -11.98 8.70 -5.85
C SER A 57 -12.90 9.67 -5.10
N ILE A 58 -12.91 9.65 -3.76
CA ILE A 58 -13.70 10.58 -2.94
C ILE A 58 -13.01 11.96 -2.77
N SER A 59 -11.72 12.05 -3.10
CA SER A 59 -10.93 13.28 -3.08
C SER A 59 -9.80 13.15 -4.10
N ASN A 60 -9.87 13.94 -5.16
CA ASN A 60 -8.93 14.11 -6.28
C ASN A 60 -7.71 13.16 -6.42
N SER A 61 -7.90 12.07 -7.17
CA SER A 61 -6.86 11.39 -7.95
C SER A 61 -5.68 10.80 -7.16
N PHE A 62 -5.91 9.74 -6.39
CA PHE A 62 -4.82 8.79 -6.09
C PHE A 62 -4.52 7.95 -7.34
N LYS A 63 -3.25 7.94 -7.77
CA LYS A 63 -2.81 7.12 -8.90
C LYS A 63 -1.95 5.98 -8.36
N VAL A 64 -2.44 4.75 -8.55
CA VAL A 64 -1.69 3.53 -8.24
C VAL A 64 -1.10 3.01 -9.55
N MET A 65 0.23 3.06 -9.67
CA MET A 65 0.96 2.57 -10.83
C MET A 65 1.68 1.27 -10.45
N ILE A 66 1.29 0.17 -11.08
CA ILE A 66 1.94 -1.11 -10.88
C ILE A 66 2.99 -1.27 -11.99
N GLN A 67 4.25 -1.07 -11.62
CA GLN A 67 5.39 -1.24 -12.50
C GLN A 67 5.55 -2.73 -12.82
N LYS A 68 5.44 -3.07 -14.11
CA LYS A 68 5.81 -4.38 -14.61
C LYS A 68 7.34 -4.46 -14.62
N ASN A 69 7.87 -5.51 -14.01
CA ASN A 69 9.30 -5.78 -14.12
C ASN A 69 9.67 -5.99 -15.60
N SER A 70 10.69 -5.28 -16.09
CA SER A 70 11.12 -5.23 -17.50
C SER A 70 11.88 -6.50 -17.96
N LEU A 71 11.52 -7.67 -17.45
CA LEU A 71 12.14 -8.96 -17.83
C LEU A 71 11.17 -9.91 -18.56
N ASP A 72 10.00 -9.43 -18.96
CA ASP A 72 9.05 -10.11 -19.86
C ASP A 72 8.70 -9.22 -21.07
#